data_AF-A0A9P5MKQ1-F1
#
_entry.id   AF-A0A9P5MKQ1-F1
#
_cell.length_a   1.000
_cell.length_b   1.000
_cell.length_c   1.000
_cell.angle_alpha   90.00
_cell.angle_beta   90.00
_cell.angle_gamma   90.00
#
_symmetry.space_group_name_H-M   'P 1'
#
loop_
_entity.id
_entity.type
_entity.pdbx_description
1 polymer ?
#
loop_
_entity_poly.entity_id
_entity_poly.type
_entity_poly.pdbx_seq_one_letter_code
_entity_poly.pdbx_strand_id
1 'polypeptide(L)'
;MRIPIPVVAMSVVTVVGSFAQGIQVPLQDEDASVYRAGQVPVISHLALQQHLEVVPEGFSIDLDEKRLIRFSDDADPVWLTEREKFLLKANGLKFFDITDTVDTAQRSPALTEPAERTYESYVVSDKVKSVLKTLSPANLRETLGKLTSFRTRYYRSQTGRDSQLWLLSKIQDIAASEASEELASRIIIGEFQHPWPQHSIIAKIKGTNSTGSVIVSAHQDSTNSFPFLPAPGADDDGSGTVSILEAYRGLVAANFTPIQDVEFHWYAAEEGGLLGSQAVAADYAKRGVPVHGVLHYDMTAWVKRGTKPTIGVMTDHTSTKLTNLVKSLVDKYLDVPWVESKCGYACSDHASWDKLDYPATIASESSYEDSNHNIHSGRDTFADHPEEFSFEHATRFSSLAVAFAGELAGWSD
;
A
#
# COMPACT_ATOMS: atom_id res chain seq x y z
N MET A 1 17.05 -78.40 -12.32
CA MET A 1 16.29 -77.72 -13.40
C MET A 1 16.50 -76.23 -13.21
N ARG A 2 17.28 -75.59 -14.10
CA ARG A 2 17.53 -74.14 -14.13
C ARG A 2 16.60 -73.52 -15.15
N ILE A 3 15.90 -72.43 -14.80
CA ILE A 3 15.27 -71.51 -15.74
C ILE A 3 15.55 -70.08 -15.21
N PRO A 4 16.13 -69.16 -16.01
CA PRO A 4 16.41 -67.78 -15.61
C PRO A 4 15.30 -66.82 -16.06
N ILE A 5 15.06 -65.75 -15.30
CA ILE A 5 14.19 -64.60 -15.65
C ILE A 5 14.98 -63.31 -15.30
N PRO A 6 14.90 -62.23 -16.10
CA PRO A 6 16.00 -61.30 -16.29
C PRO A 6 16.05 -60.16 -15.27
N VAL A 7 17.26 -59.63 -15.09
CA VAL A 7 17.56 -58.41 -14.33
C VAL A 7 17.16 -57.20 -15.17
N VAL A 8 16.27 -56.36 -14.65
CA VAL A 8 16.05 -54.99 -15.14
C VAL A 8 16.71 -54.04 -14.15
N ALA A 9 17.73 -53.33 -14.60
CA ALA A 9 18.39 -52.28 -13.85
C ALA A 9 17.48 -51.04 -13.81
N MET A 10 17.06 -50.65 -12.61
CA MET A 10 16.50 -49.31 -12.36
C MET A 10 17.63 -48.42 -11.86
N SER A 11 18.10 -47.53 -12.73
CA SER A 11 19.02 -46.45 -12.37
C SER A 11 18.30 -45.46 -11.45
N VAL A 12 18.76 -45.36 -10.22
CA VAL A 12 18.48 -44.22 -9.33
C VAL A 12 19.25 -43.03 -9.88
N VAL A 13 18.56 -42.10 -10.53
CA VAL A 13 19.14 -40.80 -10.87
C VAL A 13 18.91 -39.88 -9.68
N THR A 14 19.97 -39.70 -8.89
CA THR A 14 20.07 -38.60 -7.94
C THR A 14 20.25 -37.31 -8.74
N VAL A 15 19.21 -36.49 -8.87
CA VAL A 15 19.35 -35.11 -9.36
C VAL A 15 19.66 -34.22 -8.18
N VAL A 16 20.94 -33.98 -7.93
CA VAL A 16 21.40 -32.85 -7.13
C VAL A 16 21.44 -31.66 -8.10
N GLY A 17 20.39 -30.85 -8.08
CA GLY A 17 20.28 -29.63 -8.88
C GLY A 17 20.28 -28.40 -7.98
N SER A 18 21.43 -27.76 -7.84
CA SER A 18 21.56 -26.41 -7.28
C SER A 18 20.81 -25.43 -8.20
N PHE A 19 19.71 -24.85 -7.71
CA PHE A 19 19.03 -23.72 -8.35
C PHE A 19 19.26 -22.47 -7.52
N ALA A 20 20.35 -21.78 -7.80
CA ALA A 20 20.57 -20.41 -7.36
C ALA A 20 21.44 -19.72 -8.40
N GLN A 21 20.81 -19.13 -9.42
CA GLN A 21 21.36 -18.04 -10.21
C GLN A 21 20.19 -17.38 -10.96
N GLY A 22 19.66 -16.32 -10.36
CA GLY A 22 18.71 -15.43 -11.02
C GLY A 22 19.42 -14.71 -12.16
N ILE A 23 18.84 -14.78 -13.35
CA ILE A 23 19.23 -13.92 -14.47
C ILE A 23 18.52 -12.58 -14.24
N GLN A 24 19.22 -11.61 -13.64
CA GLN A 24 18.86 -10.20 -13.76
C GLN A 24 19.54 -9.67 -15.03
N VAL A 25 18.75 -9.31 -16.03
CA VAL A 25 19.21 -8.42 -17.11
C VAL A 25 18.59 -7.05 -16.82
N PRO A 26 19.39 -6.00 -16.54
CA PRO A 26 18.86 -4.66 -16.40
C PRO A 26 18.54 -4.11 -17.80
N LEU A 27 17.32 -3.62 -18.01
CA LEU A 27 17.09 -2.63 -19.05
C LEU A 27 17.44 -1.27 -18.43
N GLN A 28 18.49 -0.65 -18.97
CA GLN A 28 18.76 0.77 -18.76
C GLN A 28 17.59 1.58 -19.29
N ASP A 29 17.30 2.69 -18.61
CA ASP A 29 16.33 3.72 -18.95
C ASP A 29 16.14 3.91 -20.47
N GLU A 30 15.15 3.23 -21.04
CA GLU A 30 14.54 3.66 -22.29
C GLU A 30 13.25 4.40 -21.94
N ASP A 31 13.42 5.73 -21.89
CA ASP A 31 12.44 6.78 -22.12
C ASP A 31 11.00 6.28 -22.35
N ALA A 32 10.15 6.46 -21.33
CA ALA A 32 8.70 6.18 -21.41
C ALA A 32 7.96 7.00 -22.51
N SER A 33 8.69 7.82 -23.26
CA SER A 33 8.21 8.64 -24.38
C SER A 33 8.11 7.92 -25.73
N VAL A 34 8.47 6.63 -25.84
CA VAL A 34 8.47 5.90 -27.13
C VAL A 34 7.18 5.11 -27.42
N TYR A 35 6.22 5.03 -26.50
CA TYR A 35 5.00 4.26 -26.72
C TYR A 35 3.98 5.01 -27.59
N ARG A 36 4.09 4.90 -28.92
CA ARG A 36 3.06 5.36 -29.87
C ARG A 36 1.89 4.38 -29.93
N ALA A 37 0.69 4.92 -30.13
CA ALA A 37 -0.58 4.21 -30.24
C ALA A 37 -0.48 2.89 -31.03
N GLY A 38 -0.82 1.78 -30.37
CA GLY A 38 -0.99 0.47 -31.01
C GLY A 38 0.18 -0.51 -30.91
N GLN A 39 1.31 -0.17 -30.27
CA GLN A 39 2.39 -1.13 -30.01
C GLN A 39 2.35 -1.61 -28.56
N VAL A 40 1.65 -2.73 -28.32
CA VAL A 40 1.79 -3.51 -27.07
C VAL A 40 3.20 -4.10 -27.06
N PRO A 41 3.95 -4.02 -25.94
CA PRO A 41 5.23 -4.73 -25.83
C PRO A 41 5.01 -6.21 -26.12
N VAL A 42 5.66 -6.74 -27.15
CA VAL A 42 5.65 -8.19 -27.40
C VAL A 42 6.54 -8.83 -26.32
N ILE A 43 5.94 -9.18 -25.19
CA ILE A 43 6.64 -9.86 -24.10
C ILE A 43 6.82 -11.33 -24.52
N SER A 44 7.91 -11.63 -25.22
CA SER A 44 8.25 -13.00 -25.62
C SER A 44 8.90 -13.75 -24.45
N HIS A 45 8.09 -14.23 -23.51
CA HIS A 45 8.56 -15.19 -22.51
C HIS A 45 7.66 -16.42 -22.46
N LEU A 46 7.97 -17.39 -23.33
CA LEU A 46 7.33 -18.72 -23.33
C LEU A 46 7.32 -19.37 -21.94
N ALA A 47 8.38 -19.16 -21.15
CA ALA A 47 8.52 -19.73 -19.80
C ALA A 47 7.54 -19.10 -18.79
N LEU A 48 7.29 -17.79 -18.87
CA LEU A 48 6.32 -17.10 -18.01
C LEU A 48 4.88 -17.47 -18.38
N GLN A 49 4.60 -17.61 -19.69
CA GLN A 49 3.27 -17.99 -20.18
C GLN A 49 2.84 -19.37 -19.69
N GLN A 50 3.76 -20.35 -19.63
CA GLN A 50 3.49 -21.71 -19.15
C GLN A 50 3.02 -21.74 -17.68
N HIS A 51 3.45 -20.80 -16.85
CA HIS A 51 3.07 -20.74 -15.44
C HIS A 51 1.72 -20.04 -15.19
N LEU A 52 1.15 -19.43 -16.23
CA LEU A 52 -0.16 -18.78 -16.19
C LEU A 52 -1.23 -19.65 -16.89
N GLU A 53 -1.00 -20.92 -17.21
CA GLU A 53 -2.00 -21.72 -17.93
C GLU A 53 -3.15 -22.20 -17.02
N VAL A 54 -2.90 -22.35 -15.72
CA VAL A 54 -3.88 -22.87 -14.76
C VAL A 54 -3.90 -22.00 -13.51
N VAL A 55 -5.10 -21.53 -13.15
CA VAL A 55 -5.34 -20.79 -11.91
C VAL A 55 -5.44 -21.79 -10.75
N PRO A 56 -4.59 -21.72 -9.72
CA PRO A 56 -4.66 -22.64 -8.59
C PRO A 56 -5.94 -22.47 -7.77
N GLU A 57 -6.31 -23.52 -7.02
CA GLU A 57 -7.38 -23.44 -6.04
C GLU A 57 -7.12 -22.31 -5.03
N GLY A 58 -8.19 -21.61 -4.65
CA GLY A 58 -8.13 -20.47 -3.74
C GLY A 58 -7.86 -19.12 -4.43
N PHE A 59 -7.77 -19.07 -5.76
CA PHE A 59 -7.70 -17.83 -6.53
C PHE A 59 -8.94 -17.67 -7.43
N SER A 60 -9.54 -16.48 -7.44
CA SER A 60 -10.67 -16.12 -8.30
C SER A 60 -10.21 -15.17 -9.42
N ILE A 61 -9.49 -15.70 -10.40
CA ILE A 61 -8.94 -14.91 -11.52
C ILE A 61 -9.39 -15.54 -12.83
N ASP A 62 -9.97 -14.73 -13.73
CA ASP A 62 -10.04 -15.05 -15.14
C ASP A 62 -8.85 -14.38 -15.83
N LEU A 63 -7.92 -15.19 -16.35
CA LEU A 63 -6.68 -14.69 -16.95
C LEU A 63 -6.88 -14.06 -18.32
N ASP A 64 -8.02 -14.32 -18.96
CA ASP A 64 -8.36 -13.78 -20.27
C ASP A 64 -9.36 -12.60 -20.17
N GLU A 65 -9.78 -12.26 -18.93
CA GLU A 65 -10.59 -11.08 -18.62
C GLU A 65 -9.92 -9.83 -19.18
N LYS A 66 -10.70 -9.03 -19.93
CA LYS A 66 -10.23 -7.78 -20.51
C LYS A 66 -10.26 -6.65 -19.48
N ARG A 67 -9.12 -6.00 -19.33
CA ARG A 67 -8.87 -4.85 -18.45
C ARG A 67 -8.41 -3.66 -19.27
N LEU A 68 -8.88 -2.47 -18.93
CA LEU A 68 -8.51 -1.22 -19.56
C LEU A 68 -7.37 -0.56 -18.77
N ILE A 69 -6.18 -0.52 -19.36
CA ILE A 69 -4.95 -0.12 -18.69
C ILE A 69 -4.47 1.24 -19.23
N ARG A 70 -4.05 2.14 -18.34
CA ARG A 70 -3.45 3.44 -18.70
C ARG A 70 -2.07 3.57 -18.07
N PHE A 71 -1.07 3.91 -18.88
CA PHE A 71 0.35 3.99 -18.48
C PHE A 71 0.87 5.41 -18.17
N SER A 72 0.13 6.44 -18.55
CA SER A 72 0.39 7.84 -18.20
C SER A 72 -0.88 8.66 -18.40
N ASP A 73 -0.93 9.89 -17.89
CA ASP A 73 -2.09 10.77 -18.07
C ASP A 73 -2.34 11.15 -19.54
N ASP A 74 -1.28 11.21 -20.36
CA ASP A 74 -1.33 11.57 -21.78
C ASP A 74 -1.51 10.36 -22.72
N ALA A 75 -1.45 9.13 -22.20
CA ALA A 75 -1.57 7.92 -23.00
C ALA A 75 -3.02 7.47 -23.16
N ASP A 76 -3.39 7.09 -24.38
CA ASP A 76 -4.65 6.40 -24.65
C ASP A 76 -4.71 5.06 -23.88
N PRO A 77 -5.82 4.75 -23.18
CA PRO A 77 -5.98 3.46 -22.53
C PRO A 77 -5.96 2.29 -23.52
N VAL A 78 -5.40 1.15 -23.09
CA VAL A 78 -5.25 -0.06 -23.88
C VAL A 78 -5.98 -1.23 -23.23
N TRP A 79 -6.76 -1.97 -24.02
CA TRP A 79 -7.39 -3.21 -23.56
C TRP A 79 -6.39 -4.37 -23.58
N LEU A 80 -6.10 -4.90 -22.40
CA LEU A 80 -5.20 -6.03 -22.18
C LEU A 80 -5.93 -7.13 -21.42
N THR A 81 -5.45 -8.37 -21.47
CA THR A 81 -5.92 -9.43 -20.57
C THR A 81 -5.29 -9.30 -19.20
N GLU A 82 -5.90 -9.87 -18.16
CA GLU A 82 -5.27 -10.02 -16.83
C GLU A 82 -3.88 -10.69 -16.92
N ARG A 83 -3.74 -11.68 -17.80
CA ARG A 83 -2.45 -12.32 -18.10
C ARG A 83 -1.41 -11.31 -18.61
N GLU A 84 -1.77 -10.48 -19.59
CA GLU A 84 -0.87 -9.45 -20.11
C GLU A 84 -0.53 -8.42 -19.03
N LYS A 85 -1.49 -8.06 -18.17
CA LYS A 85 -1.30 -7.19 -17.01
C LYS A 85 -0.25 -7.73 -16.04
N PHE A 86 -0.31 -9.03 -15.71
CA PHE A 86 0.72 -9.67 -14.88
C PHE A 86 2.11 -9.60 -15.50
N LEU A 87 2.20 -9.85 -16.81
CA LEU A 87 3.49 -9.77 -17.51
C LEU A 87 4.05 -8.36 -17.49
N LEU A 88 3.23 -7.32 -17.65
CA LEU A 88 3.68 -5.93 -17.56
C LEU A 88 4.22 -5.62 -16.15
N LYS A 89 3.48 -5.99 -15.10
CA LYS A 89 3.90 -5.75 -13.72
C LYS A 89 5.17 -6.51 -13.36
N ALA A 90 5.31 -7.76 -13.82
CA ALA A 90 6.53 -8.56 -13.65
C ALA A 90 7.76 -7.94 -14.35
N ASN A 91 7.55 -7.06 -15.34
CA ASN A 91 8.60 -6.29 -16.02
C ASN A 91 8.77 -4.87 -15.43
N GLY A 92 8.19 -4.58 -14.26
CA GLY A 92 8.35 -3.30 -13.56
C GLY A 92 7.53 -2.14 -14.13
N LEU A 93 6.60 -2.40 -15.05
CA LEU A 93 5.74 -1.36 -15.59
C LEU A 93 4.63 -1.01 -14.60
N LYS A 94 4.50 0.29 -14.32
CA LYS A 94 3.44 0.87 -13.48
C LYS A 94 2.27 1.30 -14.36
N PHE A 95 1.05 1.13 -13.86
CA PHE A 95 -0.16 1.50 -14.58
C PHE A 95 -1.35 1.66 -13.64
N PHE A 96 -2.34 2.43 -14.10
CA PHE A 96 -3.69 2.35 -13.56
C PHE A 96 -4.47 1.30 -14.35
N ASP A 97 -5.18 0.44 -13.63
CA ASP A 97 -6.27 -0.33 -14.20
C ASP A 97 -7.56 0.47 -13.98
N ILE A 98 -8.07 1.08 -15.06
CA ILE A 98 -9.21 1.99 -15.03
C ILE A 98 -10.51 1.30 -15.44
N THR A 99 -10.52 -0.03 -15.54
CA THR A 99 -11.64 -0.82 -16.07
C THR A 99 -12.97 -0.45 -15.40
N ASP A 100 -12.94 -0.27 -14.08
CA ASP A 100 -14.13 -0.04 -13.26
C ASP A 100 -14.39 1.46 -12.97
N THR A 101 -13.50 2.34 -13.42
CA THR A 101 -13.48 3.77 -13.08
C THR A 101 -13.47 4.70 -14.29
N VAL A 102 -13.63 4.18 -15.52
CA VAL A 102 -13.62 4.96 -16.78
C VAL A 102 -14.52 6.21 -16.73
N ASP A 103 -15.73 6.08 -16.18
CA ASP A 103 -16.72 7.16 -16.13
C ASP A 103 -16.46 8.19 -15.00
N THR A 104 -15.60 7.85 -14.04
CA THR A 104 -15.27 8.70 -12.89
C THR A 104 -14.25 9.79 -13.21
N ALA A 105 -13.68 9.78 -14.43
CA ALA A 105 -12.86 10.87 -14.96
C ALA A 105 -13.65 12.18 -15.19
N GLN A 106 -14.98 12.17 -15.00
CA GLN A 106 -15.75 13.39 -14.84
C GLN A 106 -15.42 14.01 -13.49
N ARG A 107 -14.47 14.97 -13.52
CA ARG A 107 -14.13 15.87 -12.41
C ARG A 107 -15.37 16.12 -11.55
N SER A 108 -15.22 15.85 -10.24
CA SER A 108 -16.21 16.17 -9.22
C SER A 108 -16.94 17.47 -9.57
N PRO A 109 -18.28 17.53 -9.52
CA PRO A 109 -19.01 18.78 -9.67
C PRO A 109 -18.50 19.70 -8.57
N ALA A 110 -17.65 20.65 -8.96
CA ALA A 110 -16.92 21.61 -8.14
C ALA A 110 -17.00 21.25 -6.64
N LEU A 111 -16.05 20.43 -6.15
CA LEU A 111 -15.60 20.66 -4.78
C LEU A 111 -15.35 22.17 -4.75
N THR A 112 -16.21 22.94 -4.09
CA THR A 112 -16.06 24.39 -3.97
C THR A 112 -14.61 24.61 -3.68
N GLU A 113 -13.89 25.29 -4.61
CA GLU A 113 -12.47 25.65 -4.51
C GLU A 113 -12.09 25.62 -3.04
N PRO A 114 -11.38 24.58 -2.56
CA PRO A 114 -11.19 24.42 -1.13
C PRO A 114 -10.51 25.70 -0.67
N ALA A 115 -11.26 26.55 0.04
CA ALA A 115 -10.85 27.90 0.43
C ALA A 115 -9.38 27.82 0.83
N GLU A 116 -8.49 28.50 0.08
CA GLU A 116 -7.04 28.24 0.06
C GLU A 116 -6.58 27.59 1.37
N ARG A 117 -6.54 26.25 1.41
CA ARG A 117 -6.29 25.58 2.69
C ARG A 117 -4.85 25.88 3.07
N THR A 118 -4.71 26.74 4.06
CA THR A 118 -3.43 27.11 4.63
C THR A 118 -3.09 26.03 5.65
N TYR A 119 -2.06 25.24 5.34
CA TYR A 119 -1.45 24.34 6.32
C TYR A 119 -0.40 25.09 7.17
N GLU A 120 -0.54 26.42 7.28
CA GLU A 120 0.42 27.27 7.96
C GLU A 120 0.08 27.41 9.44
N SER A 121 1.11 27.26 10.27
CA SER A 121 1.11 27.46 11.73
C SER A 121 0.32 26.45 12.58
N TYR A 122 0.93 25.29 12.82
CA TYR A 122 0.59 24.40 13.93
C TYR A 122 1.56 24.61 15.09
N VAL A 123 1.02 24.87 16.28
CA VAL A 123 1.78 24.84 17.54
C VAL A 123 1.93 23.38 17.94
N VAL A 124 3.17 22.94 18.08
CA VAL A 124 3.50 21.56 18.46
C VAL A 124 2.71 21.14 19.70
N SER A 125 1.80 20.18 19.54
CA SER A 125 0.90 19.70 20.57
C SER A 125 1.61 18.75 21.56
N ASP A 126 1.50 19.07 22.85
CA ASP A 126 1.93 18.16 23.92
C ASP A 126 1.07 16.89 23.98
N LYS A 127 -0.20 16.96 23.52
CA LYS A 127 -1.08 15.79 23.37
C LYS A 127 -0.47 14.82 22.35
N VAL A 128 -0.08 15.32 21.16
CA VAL A 128 0.60 14.51 20.11
C VAL A 128 1.87 13.87 20.67
N LYS A 129 2.78 14.65 21.26
CA LYS A 129 4.02 14.11 21.85
C LYS A 129 3.78 13.04 22.91
N SER A 130 2.68 13.13 23.65
CA SER A 130 2.33 12.13 24.66
C SER A 130 1.91 10.81 24.01
N VAL A 131 1.17 10.85 22.90
CA VAL A 131 0.83 9.65 22.12
C VAL A 131 2.08 8.99 21.54
N LEU A 132 3.01 9.79 20.98
CA LEU A 132 4.24 9.26 20.36
C LEU A 132 5.05 8.38 21.31
N LYS A 133 5.09 8.73 22.60
CA LYS A 133 5.81 7.95 23.64
C LYS A 133 5.19 6.58 23.93
N THR A 134 3.97 6.33 23.46
CA THR A 134 3.26 5.06 23.66
C THR A 134 3.41 4.11 22.49
N LEU A 135 3.96 4.57 21.36
CA LEU A 135 4.12 3.76 20.15
C LEU A 135 5.25 2.74 20.36
N SER A 136 5.05 1.51 19.88
CA SER A 136 5.93 0.39 20.17
C SER A 136 6.36 -0.38 18.92
N PRO A 137 7.67 -0.46 18.60
CA PRO A 137 8.17 -1.30 17.52
C PRO A 137 7.87 -2.79 17.74
N ALA A 138 7.68 -3.22 18.99
CA ALA A 138 7.30 -4.60 19.30
C ALA A 138 5.87 -4.92 18.80
N ASN A 139 4.94 -3.97 18.89
CA ASN A 139 3.57 -4.14 18.38
C ASN A 139 3.56 -4.29 16.85
N LEU A 140 4.36 -3.47 16.15
CA LEU A 140 4.54 -3.57 14.70
C LEU A 140 5.11 -4.94 14.34
N ARG A 141 6.17 -5.39 15.04
CA ARG A 141 6.81 -6.68 14.79
C ARG A 141 5.87 -7.87 14.99
N GLU A 142 5.11 -7.88 16.08
CA GLU A 142 4.14 -8.95 16.35
C GLU A 142 3.05 -8.99 15.28
N THR A 143 2.46 -7.83 14.98
CA THR A 143 1.38 -7.70 13.99
C THR A 143 1.87 -8.09 12.61
N LEU A 144 3.05 -7.59 12.20
CA LEU A 144 3.63 -7.89 10.90
C LEU A 144 3.97 -9.38 10.79
N GLY A 145 4.54 -9.99 11.83
CA GLY A 145 4.82 -11.43 11.85
C GLY A 145 3.58 -12.28 11.61
N LYS A 146 2.40 -11.86 12.10
CA LYS A 146 1.14 -12.52 11.79
C LYS A 146 0.66 -12.21 10.37
N LEU A 147 0.72 -10.95 9.93
CA LEU A 147 0.28 -10.51 8.60
C LEU A 147 1.09 -11.17 7.47
N THR A 148 2.39 -11.38 7.66
CA THR A 148 3.28 -12.06 6.70
C THR A 148 3.21 -13.59 6.78
N SER A 149 2.45 -14.15 7.74
CA SER A 149 2.25 -15.60 7.84
C SER A 149 1.21 -16.15 6.85
N PHE A 150 0.37 -15.28 6.29
CA PHE A 150 -0.50 -15.64 5.18
C PHE A 150 0.36 -15.91 3.94
N ARG A 151 0.03 -16.97 3.17
CA ARG A 151 0.81 -17.34 1.97
C ARG A 151 1.01 -16.16 1.02
N THR A 152 -0.05 -15.40 0.81
CA THR A 152 -0.10 -14.15 0.06
C THR A 152 -1.31 -13.37 0.53
N ARG A 153 -1.29 -12.05 0.42
CA ARG A 153 -2.44 -11.18 0.64
C ARG A 153 -3.06 -10.69 -0.66
N TYR A 154 -2.78 -11.37 -1.78
CA TYR A 154 -3.27 -11.00 -3.10
C TYR A 154 -4.80 -10.87 -3.12
N TYR A 155 -5.30 -9.77 -3.68
CA TYR A 155 -6.70 -9.34 -3.54
C TYR A 155 -7.74 -10.31 -4.12
N ARG A 156 -7.36 -11.13 -5.12
CA ARG A 156 -8.20 -12.20 -5.69
C ARG A 156 -7.94 -13.59 -5.10
N SER A 157 -7.23 -13.67 -3.98
CA SER A 157 -6.96 -14.94 -3.29
C SER A 157 -7.81 -15.09 -2.02
N GLN A 158 -8.11 -16.33 -1.64
CA GLN A 158 -8.77 -16.63 -0.37
C GLN A 158 -7.91 -16.15 0.81
N THR A 159 -6.59 -16.32 0.76
CA THR A 159 -5.69 -15.85 1.82
C THR A 159 -5.64 -14.33 1.92
N GLY A 160 -5.88 -13.60 0.81
CA GLY A 160 -6.07 -12.15 0.83
C GLY A 160 -7.36 -11.72 1.51
N ARG A 161 -8.47 -12.46 1.33
CA ARG A 161 -9.70 -12.26 2.12
C ARG A 161 -9.47 -12.60 3.60
N ASP A 162 -8.80 -13.71 3.89
CA ASP A 162 -8.55 -14.14 5.26
C ASP A 162 -7.64 -13.17 6.02
N SER A 163 -6.60 -12.63 5.36
CA SER A 163 -5.71 -11.61 5.95
C SER A 163 -6.44 -10.31 6.25
N GLN A 164 -7.34 -9.91 5.36
CA GLN A 164 -8.17 -8.72 5.53
C GLN A 164 -9.17 -8.88 6.67
N LEU A 165 -9.85 -10.02 6.77
CA LEU A 165 -10.76 -10.30 7.90
C LEU A 165 -10.01 -10.32 9.23
N TRP A 166 -8.79 -10.87 9.25
CA TRP A 166 -7.93 -10.83 10.42
C TRP A 166 -7.54 -9.39 10.80
N LEU A 167 -7.14 -8.57 9.83
CA LEU A 167 -6.80 -7.16 10.06
C LEU A 167 -8.02 -6.36 10.58
N LEU A 168 -9.20 -6.59 9.98
CA LEU A 168 -10.46 -5.99 10.43
C LEU A 168 -10.75 -6.31 11.90
N SER A 169 -10.62 -7.58 12.28
CA SER A 169 -10.78 -8.02 13.68
C SER A 169 -9.78 -7.30 14.60
N LYS A 170 -8.51 -7.19 14.19
CA LYS A 170 -7.48 -6.51 14.99
C LYS A 170 -7.82 -5.03 15.23
N ILE A 171 -8.33 -4.33 14.22
CA ILE A 171 -8.78 -2.93 14.32
C ILE A 171 -9.97 -2.79 15.28
N GLN A 172 -10.93 -3.71 15.18
CA GLN A 172 -12.09 -3.76 16.08
C GLN A 172 -11.69 -4.06 17.52
N ASP A 173 -10.76 -4.99 17.73
CA ASP A 173 -10.25 -5.35 19.05
C ASP A 173 -9.55 -4.16 19.73
N ILE A 174 -8.77 -3.37 18.97
CA ILE A 174 -8.15 -2.13 19.47
C ILE A 174 -9.23 -1.14 19.95
N ALA A 175 -10.26 -0.90 19.14
CA ALA A 175 -11.35 0.00 19.53
C ALA A 175 -12.09 -0.51 20.79
N ALA A 176 -12.32 -1.82 20.89
CA ALA A 176 -13.03 -2.42 22.01
C ALA A 176 -12.23 -2.45 23.31
N SER A 177 -10.89 -2.56 23.23
CA SER A 177 -10.02 -2.74 24.41
C SER A 177 -9.35 -1.45 24.90
N GLU A 178 -9.09 -0.50 24.01
CA GLU A 178 -8.29 0.71 24.32
C GLU A 178 -9.13 1.99 24.39
N ALA A 179 -10.31 2.04 23.76
CA ALA A 179 -11.14 3.25 23.74
C ALA A 179 -11.95 3.40 25.05
N SER A 180 -12.10 4.64 25.52
CA SER A 180 -13.18 4.97 26.46
C SER A 180 -14.56 4.74 25.83
N GLU A 181 -15.60 4.60 26.67
CA GLU A 181 -16.98 4.47 26.19
C GLU A 181 -17.40 5.64 25.28
N GLU A 182 -16.97 6.87 25.60
CA GLU A 182 -17.26 8.04 24.78
C GLU A 182 -16.60 7.92 23.41
N LEU A 183 -15.30 7.62 23.35
CA LEU A 183 -14.58 7.49 22.09
C LEU A 183 -15.12 6.32 21.26
N ALA A 184 -15.42 5.18 21.89
CA ALA A 184 -15.98 4.00 21.23
C ALA A 184 -17.28 4.34 20.47
N SER A 185 -18.13 5.20 21.03
CA SER A 185 -19.37 5.66 20.37
C SER A 185 -19.14 6.52 19.11
N ARG A 186 -17.92 7.05 18.94
CA ARG A 186 -17.49 7.86 17.78
C ARG A 186 -16.71 7.06 16.75
N ILE A 187 -16.29 5.83 17.06
CA ILE A 187 -15.54 4.97 16.15
C ILE A 187 -16.51 4.20 15.24
N ILE A 188 -16.30 4.30 13.94
CA ILE A 188 -17.01 3.51 12.92
C ILE A 188 -15.97 2.72 12.15
N ILE A 189 -16.09 1.39 12.16
CA ILE A 189 -15.18 0.49 11.44
C ILE A 189 -16.02 -0.35 10.49
N GLY A 190 -15.62 -0.42 9.22
CA GLY A 190 -16.35 -1.18 8.22
C GLY A 190 -15.52 -1.57 7.01
N GLU A 191 -16.10 -2.44 6.20
CA GLU A 191 -15.56 -2.87 4.91
C GLU A 191 -16.14 -2.00 3.79
N PHE A 192 -15.28 -1.54 2.89
CA PHE A 192 -15.69 -1.05 1.58
C PHE A 192 -15.64 -2.22 0.59
N GLN A 193 -16.81 -2.62 0.11
CA GLN A 193 -16.97 -3.81 -0.73
C GLN A 193 -16.47 -3.59 -2.16
N HIS A 194 -15.85 -4.63 -2.70
CA HIS A 194 -15.30 -4.69 -4.06
C HIS A 194 -15.83 -5.92 -4.79
N PRO A 195 -15.78 -5.97 -6.15
CA PRO A 195 -16.20 -7.15 -6.92
C PRO A 195 -15.24 -8.36 -6.81
N TRP A 196 -14.14 -8.22 -6.06
CA TRP A 196 -13.21 -9.30 -5.73
C TRP A 196 -13.25 -9.64 -4.23
N PRO A 197 -12.71 -10.80 -3.80
CA PRO A 197 -12.82 -11.28 -2.43
C PRO A 197 -12.33 -10.30 -1.35
N GLN A 198 -11.14 -9.72 -1.49
CA GLN A 198 -10.58 -8.81 -0.48
C GLN A 198 -11.24 -7.42 -0.51
N HIS A 199 -11.72 -6.94 0.63
CA HIS A 199 -12.37 -5.62 0.75
C HIS A 199 -11.43 -4.58 1.36
N SER A 200 -11.58 -3.30 1.04
CA SER A 200 -10.83 -2.26 1.76
C SER A 200 -11.43 -2.07 3.16
N ILE A 201 -10.61 -1.68 4.14
CA ILE A 201 -11.09 -1.40 5.50
C ILE A 201 -11.00 0.10 5.75
N ILE A 202 -12.05 0.67 6.33
CA ILE A 202 -12.10 2.07 6.75
C ILE A 202 -12.43 2.10 8.25
N ALA A 203 -11.53 2.68 9.04
CA ALA A 203 -11.76 2.99 10.45
C ALA A 203 -11.81 4.51 10.63
N LYS A 204 -12.97 5.02 11.04
CA LYS A 204 -13.25 6.44 11.22
C LYS A 204 -13.43 6.78 12.69
N ILE A 205 -12.70 7.78 13.16
CA ILE A 205 -12.95 8.47 14.42
C ILE A 205 -13.73 9.75 14.09
N LYS A 206 -15.01 9.81 14.49
CA LYS A 206 -15.86 10.98 14.20
C LYS A 206 -15.40 12.20 14.98
N GLY A 207 -15.20 13.29 14.26
CA GLY A 207 -14.92 14.60 14.81
C GLY A 207 -16.09 15.19 15.59
N THR A 208 -15.78 16.11 16.49
CA THR A 208 -16.79 16.85 17.27
C THR A 208 -17.52 17.92 16.46
N ASN A 209 -16.87 18.45 15.43
CA ASN A 209 -17.44 19.47 14.54
C ASN A 209 -16.83 19.34 13.13
N SER A 210 -16.95 18.15 12.56
CA SER A 210 -16.31 17.81 11.29
C SER A 210 -16.92 18.57 10.11
N THR A 211 -16.04 19.13 9.30
CA THR A 211 -16.31 19.72 7.98
C THR A 211 -15.70 18.89 6.85
N GLY A 212 -15.01 17.80 7.19
CA GLY A 212 -14.29 16.93 6.26
C GLY A 212 -13.34 15.99 6.99
N SER A 213 -12.65 15.15 6.22
CA SER A 213 -11.82 14.07 6.74
C SER A 213 -10.33 14.31 6.56
N VAL A 214 -9.53 13.92 7.55
CA VAL A 214 -8.08 13.71 7.45
C VAL A 214 -7.85 12.22 7.32
N ILE A 215 -7.18 11.79 6.25
CA ILE A 215 -7.05 10.37 5.91
C ILE A 215 -5.58 9.97 6.03
N VAL A 216 -5.31 8.92 6.81
CA VAL A 216 -4.03 8.19 6.81
C VAL A 216 -4.29 6.83 6.17
N SER A 217 -3.41 6.38 5.28
CA SER A 217 -3.69 5.18 4.50
C SER A 217 -2.46 4.36 4.13
N ALA A 218 -2.69 3.09 3.83
CA ALA A 218 -1.74 2.08 3.38
C ALA A 218 -2.51 1.04 2.53
N HIS A 219 -1.84 0.18 1.78
CA HIS A 219 -2.50 -0.97 1.15
C HIS A 219 -2.21 -2.27 1.89
N GLN A 220 -3.18 -3.17 1.90
CA GLN A 220 -3.10 -4.40 2.70
C GLN A 220 -2.77 -5.63 1.87
N ASP A 221 -2.90 -5.56 0.55
CA ASP A 221 -2.56 -6.67 -0.33
C ASP A 221 -1.05 -6.88 -0.41
N SER A 222 -0.66 -7.95 -1.10
CA SER A 222 0.71 -8.19 -1.50
C SER A 222 0.70 -8.94 -2.81
N THR A 223 1.72 -8.71 -3.62
CA THR A 223 1.93 -9.48 -4.82
C THR A 223 3.29 -10.16 -4.86
N ASN A 224 3.42 -11.04 -5.83
CA ASN A 224 4.70 -11.52 -6.28
C ASN A 224 4.76 -11.28 -7.79
N SER A 225 5.97 -11.21 -8.34
CA SER A 225 6.24 -11.15 -9.79
C SER A 225 5.42 -12.18 -10.58
N PHE A 226 5.02 -13.27 -9.92
CA PHE A 226 3.95 -14.15 -10.39
C PHE A 226 2.82 -14.26 -9.36
N PRO A 227 1.55 -14.06 -9.74
CA PRO A 227 0.42 -13.83 -8.83
C PRO A 227 0.07 -15.01 -7.90
N PHE A 228 0.57 -16.21 -8.18
CA PHE A 228 0.25 -17.43 -7.43
C PHE A 228 1.35 -17.90 -6.48
N LEU A 229 2.51 -17.25 -6.53
CA LEU A 229 3.62 -17.55 -5.65
C LEU A 229 3.39 -16.95 -4.25
N PRO A 230 4.02 -17.49 -3.20
CA PRO A 230 4.02 -16.85 -1.90
C PRO A 230 4.51 -15.40 -1.98
N ALA A 231 3.80 -14.50 -1.33
CA ALA A 231 4.05 -13.07 -1.29
C ALA A 231 3.95 -12.60 0.15
N PRO A 232 5.01 -12.77 0.97
CA PRO A 232 4.98 -12.36 2.36
C PRO A 232 4.70 -10.85 2.50
N GLY A 233 5.18 -10.02 1.57
CA GLY A 233 4.87 -8.59 1.50
C GLY A 233 5.16 -7.89 2.83
N ALA A 234 6.35 -8.11 3.39
CA ALA A 234 6.68 -7.61 4.72
C ALA A 234 6.90 -6.11 4.70
N ASP A 235 7.62 -5.60 3.70
CA ASP A 235 7.82 -4.18 3.53
C ASP A 235 6.68 -3.58 2.71
N ASP A 236 6.33 -4.25 1.60
CA ASP A 236 5.35 -3.83 0.59
C ASP A 236 4.04 -4.65 0.68
N ASP A 237 2.96 -4.07 1.20
CA ASP A 237 2.94 -2.94 2.14
C ASP A 237 2.51 -3.38 3.54
N GLY A 238 3.07 -4.52 3.96
CA GLY A 238 2.91 -4.99 5.33
C GLY A 238 3.37 -3.94 6.33
N SER A 239 4.46 -3.24 6.02
CA SER A 239 5.06 -2.24 6.91
C SER A 239 4.18 -0.99 7.05
N GLY A 240 3.67 -0.42 5.96
CA GLY A 240 2.73 0.72 6.00
C GLY A 240 1.44 0.33 6.70
N THR A 241 0.88 -0.85 6.38
CA THR A 241 -0.30 -1.41 7.04
C THR A 241 -0.17 -1.45 8.56
N VAL A 242 0.93 -1.97 9.10
CA VAL A 242 1.12 -2.05 10.56
C VAL A 242 1.53 -0.71 11.18
N SER A 243 2.18 0.17 10.41
CA SER A 243 2.54 1.51 10.86
C SER A 243 1.30 2.37 11.13
N ILE A 244 0.32 2.35 10.22
CA ILE A 244 -0.93 3.10 10.41
C ILE A 244 -1.83 2.45 11.47
N LEU A 245 -1.74 1.12 11.66
CA LEU A 245 -2.46 0.42 12.74
C LEU A 245 -1.93 0.80 14.13
N GLU A 246 -0.61 0.91 14.30
CA GLU A 246 -0.02 1.35 15.57
C GLU A 246 -0.35 2.82 15.86
N ALA A 247 -0.39 3.68 14.83
CA ALA A 247 -0.85 5.06 14.97
C ALA A 247 -2.32 5.12 15.43
N TYR A 248 -3.20 4.32 14.81
CA TYR A 248 -4.59 4.18 15.21
C TYR A 248 -4.71 3.72 16.68
N ARG A 249 -3.99 2.66 17.07
CA ARG A 249 -3.95 2.17 18.47
C ARG A 249 -3.52 3.27 19.45
N GLY A 250 -2.44 3.98 19.14
CA GLY A 250 -1.92 5.07 19.98
C GLY A 250 -2.96 6.17 20.20
N LEU A 251 -3.63 6.62 19.13
CA LEU A 251 -4.68 7.64 19.22
C LEU A 251 -5.91 7.16 19.99
N VAL A 252 -6.33 5.91 19.78
CA VAL A 252 -7.47 5.32 20.49
C VAL A 252 -7.18 5.22 22.00
N ALA A 253 -6.02 4.68 22.38
CA ALA A 253 -5.59 4.59 23.77
C ALA A 253 -5.44 5.97 24.45
N ALA A 254 -5.11 7.00 23.67
CA ALA A 254 -5.03 8.37 24.13
C ALA A 254 -6.40 9.08 24.24
N ASN A 255 -7.50 8.38 23.95
CA ASN A 255 -8.84 8.96 23.88
C ASN A 255 -8.91 10.19 22.97
N PHE A 256 -8.27 10.08 21.80
CA PHE A 256 -8.24 11.15 20.82
C PHE A 256 -9.64 11.48 20.31
N THR A 257 -10.13 12.66 20.68
CA THR A 257 -11.37 13.24 20.17
C THR A 257 -11.02 14.38 19.20
N PRO A 258 -11.07 14.14 17.88
CA PRO A 258 -10.67 15.16 16.91
C PRO A 258 -11.76 16.21 16.67
N ILE A 259 -11.39 17.35 16.09
CA ILE A 259 -12.37 18.34 15.61
C ILE A 259 -12.93 17.90 14.25
N GLN A 260 -12.05 17.55 13.31
CA GLN A 260 -12.38 16.98 12.01
C GLN A 260 -12.49 15.45 12.09
N ASP A 261 -13.10 14.80 11.11
CA ASP A 261 -13.05 13.33 11.07
C ASP A 261 -11.62 12.87 10.78
N VAL A 262 -11.19 11.79 11.43
CA VAL A 262 -9.92 11.12 11.10
C VAL A 262 -10.23 9.70 10.65
N GLU A 263 -9.67 9.32 9.50
CA GLU A 263 -9.93 8.03 8.88
C GLU A 263 -8.61 7.30 8.61
N PHE A 264 -8.59 6.00 8.92
CA PHE A 264 -7.52 5.08 8.60
C PHE A 264 -8.01 4.11 7.54
N HIS A 265 -7.36 4.12 6.38
CA HIS A 265 -7.74 3.30 5.23
C HIS A 265 -6.69 2.23 4.96
N TRP A 266 -7.14 0.99 4.82
CA TRP A 266 -6.35 -0.12 4.30
C TRP A 266 -6.95 -0.53 2.95
N TYR A 267 -6.33 -0.07 1.87
CA TYR A 267 -6.81 -0.33 0.53
C TYR A 267 -6.59 -1.78 0.13
N ALA A 268 -7.46 -2.28 -0.74
CA ALA A 268 -7.33 -3.60 -1.34
C ALA A 268 -6.93 -3.41 -2.79
N ALA A 269 -6.22 -4.37 -3.38
CA ALA A 269 -5.93 -4.37 -4.80
C ALA A 269 -5.17 -3.13 -5.31
N GLU A 270 -4.27 -2.54 -4.50
CA GLU A 270 -3.25 -1.61 -5.01
C GLU A 270 -2.50 -2.34 -6.13
N GLU A 271 -2.12 -3.58 -5.85
CA GLU A 271 -1.22 -4.35 -6.69
C GLU A 271 -1.85 -4.75 -8.03
N GLY A 272 -3.19 -4.70 -8.09
CA GLY A 272 -4.00 -4.92 -9.28
C GLY A 272 -4.08 -3.72 -10.22
N GLY A 273 -3.46 -2.59 -9.88
CA GLY A 273 -3.50 -1.33 -10.61
C GLY A 273 -4.35 -0.26 -9.91
N LEU A 274 -4.17 -0.09 -8.59
CA LEU A 274 -4.79 0.93 -7.74
C LEU A 274 -6.31 0.79 -7.63
N LEU A 275 -6.83 -0.44 -7.72
CA LEU A 275 -8.27 -0.67 -7.92
C LEU A 275 -9.11 -0.28 -6.70
N GLY A 276 -8.65 -0.61 -5.49
CA GLY A 276 -9.42 -0.31 -4.28
C GLY A 276 -9.44 1.17 -3.94
N SER A 277 -8.29 1.85 -4.00
CA SER A 277 -8.24 3.29 -3.71
C SER A 277 -8.99 4.11 -4.76
N GLN A 278 -8.96 3.72 -6.03
CA GLN A 278 -9.78 4.34 -7.07
C GLN A 278 -11.28 4.24 -6.75
N ALA A 279 -11.77 3.06 -6.38
CA ALA A 279 -13.17 2.86 -6.04
C ALA A 279 -13.58 3.66 -4.77
N VAL A 280 -12.73 3.69 -3.75
CA VAL A 280 -12.97 4.49 -2.53
C VAL A 280 -12.98 5.98 -2.84
N ALA A 281 -11.96 6.50 -3.53
CA ALA A 281 -11.85 7.93 -3.85
C ALA A 281 -13.01 8.38 -4.76
N ALA A 282 -13.40 7.56 -5.74
CA ALA A 282 -14.55 7.82 -6.61
C ALA A 282 -15.87 7.86 -5.83
N ASP A 283 -16.07 7.00 -4.82
CA ASP A 283 -17.24 7.06 -3.95
C ASP A 283 -17.26 8.33 -3.09
N TYR A 284 -16.10 8.77 -2.56
CA TYR A 284 -15.99 10.03 -1.81
C TYR A 284 -16.33 11.23 -2.68
N ALA A 285 -15.79 11.28 -3.90
CA ALA A 285 -16.09 12.29 -4.91
C ALA A 285 -17.59 12.31 -5.26
N LYS A 286 -18.17 11.15 -5.55
CA LYS A 286 -19.60 11.00 -5.87
C LYS A 286 -20.51 11.47 -4.75
N ARG A 287 -20.13 11.23 -3.49
CA ARG A 287 -20.88 11.70 -2.30
C ARG A 287 -20.56 13.15 -1.91
N GLY A 288 -19.61 13.80 -2.58
CA GLY A 288 -19.18 15.17 -2.27
C GLY A 288 -18.52 15.30 -0.90
N VAL A 289 -17.81 14.26 -0.44
CA VAL A 289 -17.15 14.28 0.88
C VAL A 289 -15.94 15.21 0.85
N PRO A 290 -15.87 16.23 1.72
CA PRO A 290 -14.67 17.05 1.81
C PRO A 290 -13.53 16.27 2.48
N VAL A 291 -12.33 16.34 1.90
CA VAL A 291 -11.11 15.76 2.46
C VAL A 291 -10.08 16.86 2.65
N HIS A 292 -9.52 16.98 3.86
CA HIS A 292 -8.51 17.99 4.25
C HIS A 292 -7.10 17.59 3.84
N GLY A 293 -6.81 16.30 3.79
CA GLY A 293 -5.53 15.76 3.36
C GLY A 293 -5.51 14.25 3.43
N VAL A 294 -4.85 13.62 2.47
CA VAL A 294 -4.55 12.18 2.45
C VAL A 294 -3.05 12.00 2.58
N LEU A 295 -2.61 11.34 3.65
CA LEU A 295 -1.24 10.85 3.81
C LEU A 295 -1.24 9.34 3.55
N HIS A 296 -0.58 8.93 2.49
CA HIS A 296 -0.40 7.52 2.16
C HIS A 296 0.99 7.04 2.53
N TYR A 297 1.08 5.81 3.04
CA TYR A 297 2.32 5.07 3.23
C TYR A 297 2.32 3.87 2.30
N ASP A 298 3.48 3.66 1.70
CA ASP A 298 3.81 2.50 0.92
C ASP A 298 5.30 2.25 1.14
N MET A 299 5.60 1.17 1.86
CA MET A 299 6.92 0.82 2.38
C MET A 299 7.46 1.82 3.42
N THR A 300 7.72 1.33 4.63
CA THR A 300 8.06 2.16 5.80
C THR A 300 9.20 1.59 6.64
N ALA A 301 9.74 0.41 6.29
CA ALA A 301 10.62 -0.32 7.19
C ALA A 301 12.06 -0.49 6.69
N TRP A 302 12.40 -0.19 5.43
CA TRP A 302 13.77 -0.37 4.94
C TRP A 302 14.70 0.79 5.26
N VAL A 303 15.90 0.46 5.69
CA VAL A 303 17.05 1.37 5.77
C VAL A 303 18.23 0.67 5.12
N LYS A 304 18.52 1.05 3.87
CA LYS A 304 19.60 0.44 3.09
C LYS A 304 20.95 0.47 3.81
N ARG A 305 21.68 -0.63 3.73
CA ARG A 305 23.00 -0.75 4.38
C ARG A 305 23.93 0.35 3.88
N GLY A 306 24.53 1.07 4.84
CA GLY A 306 25.48 2.15 4.56
C GLY A 306 24.84 3.53 4.36
N THR A 307 23.51 3.64 4.46
CA THR A 307 22.80 4.93 4.46
C THR A 307 22.35 5.29 5.88
N LYS A 308 21.66 6.43 6.02
CA LYS A 308 21.00 6.86 7.26
C LYS A 308 19.49 6.78 7.06
N PRO A 309 18.71 6.51 8.12
CA PRO A 309 17.26 6.54 8.03
C PRO A 309 16.78 7.95 7.65
N THR A 310 15.84 8.01 6.72
CA THR A 310 15.19 9.23 6.22
C THR A 310 13.71 8.96 5.99
N ILE A 311 12.86 9.98 6.04
CA ILE A 311 11.51 9.88 5.49
C ILE A 311 11.55 10.33 4.02
N GLY A 312 11.34 9.41 3.08
CA GLY A 312 11.14 9.73 1.68
C GLY A 312 9.81 10.47 1.49
N VAL A 313 9.84 11.60 0.78
CA VAL A 313 8.65 12.42 0.50
C VAL A 313 8.57 12.67 -1.00
N MET A 314 7.53 12.14 -1.65
CA MET A 314 7.38 12.27 -3.10
C MET A 314 6.88 13.66 -3.49
N THR A 315 7.42 14.17 -4.60
CA THR A 315 7.17 15.54 -5.08
C THR A 315 6.42 15.59 -6.41
N ASP A 316 6.17 14.44 -7.02
CA ASP A 316 5.38 14.24 -8.24
C ASP A 316 4.03 13.59 -7.90
N HIS A 317 2.96 14.00 -8.58
CA HIS A 317 1.59 13.52 -8.34
C HIS A 317 1.10 13.69 -6.89
N THR A 318 1.52 14.80 -6.25
CA THR A 318 1.16 15.15 -4.88
C THR A 318 0.79 16.63 -4.73
N SER A 319 0.00 16.93 -3.70
CA SER A 319 -0.32 18.30 -3.31
C SER A 319 0.88 18.97 -2.66
N THR A 320 1.52 19.91 -3.35
CA THR A 320 2.70 20.64 -2.85
C THR A 320 2.50 21.23 -1.45
N LYS A 321 1.31 21.79 -1.17
CA LYS A 321 0.99 22.38 0.13
C LYS A 321 0.94 21.32 1.24
N LEU A 322 0.29 20.17 1.00
CA LEU A 322 0.22 19.07 1.96
C LEU A 322 1.58 18.38 2.14
N THR A 323 2.34 18.22 1.06
CA THR A 323 3.71 17.68 1.08
C THR A 323 4.63 18.54 1.95
N ASN A 324 4.53 19.86 1.86
CA ASN A 324 5.30 20.78 2.72
C ASN A 324 4.86 20.70 4.19
N LEU A 325 3.57 20.49 4.47
CA LEU A 325 3.11 20.19 5.83
C LEU A 325 3.79 18.92 6.35
N VAL A 326 3.79 17.84 5.59
CA VAL A 326 4.42 16.56 5.99
C VAL A 326 5.89 16.75 6.31
N LYS A 327 6.66 17.45 5.46
CA LYS A 327 8.06 17.79 5.73
C LYS A 327 8.22 18.55 7.06
N SER A 328 7.38 19.55 7.30
CA SER A 328 7.40 20.28 8.58
C SER A 328 7.02 19.40 9.77
N LEU A 329 6.14 18.41 9.62
CA LEU A 329 5.79 17.48 10.69
C LEU A 329 6.98 16.56 11.00
N VAL A 330 7.69 16.06 9.98
CA VAL A 330 8.94 15.32 10.15
C VAL A 330 9.94 16.15 10.96
N ASP A 331 10.22 17.39 10.54
CA ASP A 331 11.19 18.27 11.22
C ASP A 331 10.84 18.56 12.70
N LYS A 332 9.53 18.57 13.04
CA LYS A 332 9.04 18.93 14.38
C LYS A 332 8.89 17.74 15.33
N TYR A 333 8.55 16.56 14.80
CA TYR A 333 8.12 15.41 15.60
C TYR A 333 9.05 14.21 15.54
N LEU A 334 9.85 14.08 14.48
CA LEU A 334 10.69 12.92 14.27
C LEU A 334 12.16 13.24 14.57
N ASP A 335 12.92 12.21 14.87
CA ASP A 335 14.37 12.24 15.14
C ASP A 335 15.21 11.96 13.88
N VAL A 336 14.58 11.98 12.70
CA VAL A 336 15.20 11.72 11.39
C VAL A 336 14.86 12.81 10.39
N PRO A 337 15.74 13.10 9.41
CA PRO A 337 15.43 14.04 8.35
C PRO A 337 14.47 13.42 7.32
N TRP A 338 13.88 14.27 6.48
CA TRP A 338 13.22 13.87 5.25
C TRP A 338 14.17 14.01 4.04
N VAL A 339 13.86 13.29 2.97
CA VAL A 339 14.50 13.41 1.65
C VAL A 339 13.42 13.50 0.58
N GLU A 340 13.59 14.42 -0.37
CA GLU A 340 12.70 14.47 -1.54
C GLU A 340 13.02 13.33 -2.50
N SER A 341 11.97 12.75 -3.06
CA SER A 341 12.08 11.71 -4.08
C SER A 341 11.00 11.91 -5.15
N LYS A 342 11.06 11.07 -6.17
CA LYS A 342 10.03 10.92 -7.18
C LYS A 342 9.77 9.45 -7.40
N CYS A 343 8.54 9.09 -7.76
CA CYS A 343 8.21 7.70 -8.03
C CYS A 343 7.46 7.47 -9.35
N GLY A 344 7.11 8.53 -10.06
CA GLY A 344 6.49 8.50 -11.38
C GLY A 344 4.99 8.21 -11.35
N TYR A 345 4.46 7.93 -12.54
CA TYR A 345 3.04 7.65 -12.75
C TYR A 345 2.61 6.34 -12.07
N ALA A 346 1.37 6.32 -11.57
CA ALA A 346 0.75 5.15 -10.91
C ALA A 346 1.65 4.55 -9.84
N CYS A 347 2.19 5.42 -8.99
CA CYS A 347 3.17 5.03 -7.99
C CYS A 347 2.55 4.25 -6.83
N SER A 348 1.44 4.76 -6.25
CA SER A 348 0.67 4.09 -5.21
C SER A 348 -0.66 4.82 -4.98
N ASP A 349 -1.45 4.45 -3.96
CA ASP A 349 -2.86 4.82 -3.81
C ASP A 349 -3.16 6.31 -3.62
N HIS A 350 -2.17 7.13 -3.22
CA HIS A 350 -2.31 8.59 -3.18
C HIS A 350 -2.73 9.18 -4.54
N ALA A 351 -2.28 8.56 -5.63
CA ALA A 351 -2.55 9.02 -6.99
C ALA A 351 -4.05 8.91 -7.35
N SER A 352 -4.79 7.97 -6.76
CA SER A 352 -6.25 7.85 -6.93
C SER A 352 -7.00 9.07 -6.38
N TRP A 353 -6.50 9.67 -5.30
CA TRP A 353 -7.05 10.88 -4.70
C TRP A 353 -6.63 12.14 -5.46
N ASP A 354 -5.34 12.22 -5.83
CA ASP A 354 -4.77 13.35 -6.60
C ASP A 354 -5.51 13.54 -7.94
N LYS A 355 -5.81 12.45 -8.66
CA LYS A 355 -6.58 12.48 -9.91
C LYS A 355 -8.01 13.04 -9.79
N LEU A 356 -8.56 13.06 -8.57
CA LEU A 356 -9.88 13.63 -8.27
C LEU A 356 -9.78 15.00 -7.59
N ASP A 357 -8.61 15.65 -7.67
CA ASP A 357 -8.30 16.96 -7.10
C ASP A 357 -8.40 17.01 -5.57
N TYR A 358 -8.33 15.86 -4.88
CA TYR A 358 -8.18 15.83 -3.43
C TYR A 358 -6.72 16.06 -3.03
N PRO A 359 -6.44 16.82 -1.96
CA PRO A 359 -5.07 17.02 -1.49
C PRO A 359 -4.51 15.69 -0.96
N ALA A 360 -3.58 15.09 -1.69
CA ALA A 360 -2.94 13.83 -1.34
C ALA A 360 -1.41 13.94 -1.39
N THR A 361 -0.73 13.17 -0.54
CA THR A 361 0.72 13.02 -0.54
C THR A 361 1.08 11.63 -0.06
N ILE A 362 2.30 11.20 -0.37
CA ILE A 362 2.85 9.91 0.04
C ILE A 362 4.18 10.14 0.77
N ALA A 363 4.45 9.32 1.78
CA ALA A 363 5.76 9.18 2.40
C ALA A 363 6.18 7.72 2.35
N SER A 364 7.46 7.48 2.05
CA SER A 364 8.08 6.16 1.95
C SER A 364 9.33 6.08 2.82
N GLU A 365 9.84 4.88 3.02
CA GLU A 365 11.01 4.56 3.83
C GLU A 365 12.33 5.28 3.47
N SER A 366 12.49 5.78 2.25
CA SER A 366 13.71 6.42 1.73
C SER A 366 13.48 7.06 0.36
N SER A 367 14.54 7.58 -0.28
CA SER A 367 14.47 7.90 -1.72
C SER A 367 14.32 6.63 -2.54
N TYR A 368 13.87 6.76 -3.78
CA TYR A 368 13.61 5.61 -4.65
C TYR A 368 14.85 4.73 -4.88
N GLU A 369 16.05 5.30 -4.93
CA GLU A 369 17.31 4.56 -5.17
C GLU A 369 17.78 3.74 -3.96
N ASP A 370 17.27 4.07 -2.78
CA ASP A 370 17.64 3.46 -1.51
C ASP A 370 16.54 2.57 -0.93
N SER A 371 15.41 2.39 -1.64
CA SER A 371 14.30 1.56 -1.22
C SER A 371 14.60 0.06 -1.34
N ASN A 372 13.75 -0.75 -0.71
CA ASN A 372 13.85 -2.21 -0.79
C ASN A 372 13.63 -2.73 -2.22
N HIS A 373 14.59 -3.49 -2.74
CA HIS A 373 14.51 -4.11 -4.07
C HIS A 373 14.09 -5.60 -4.02
N ASN A 374 13.67 -6.10 -2.85
CA ASN A 374 13.14 -7.45 -2.68
C ASN A 374 11.61 -7.52 -2.81
N ILE A 375 10.94 -6.38 -2.98
CA ILE A 375 9.48 -6.25 -3.15
C ILE A 375 8.95 -7.11 -4.30
N HIS A 376 7.64 -7.35 -4.29
CA HIS A 376 6.96 -8.24 -5.25
C HIS A 376 7.64 -9.61 -5.40
N SER A 377 8.16 -10.19 -4.30
CA SER A 377 8.82 -11.48 -4.32
C SER A 377 8.65 -12.26 -3.01
N GLY A 378 9.02 -13.54 -3.02
CA GLY A 378 9.06 -14.36 -1.81
C GLY A 378 10.17 -13.97 -0.82
N ARG A 379 11.06 -13.03 -1.19
CA ARG A 379 12.17 -12.53 -0.36
C ARG A 379 11.85 -11.21 0.33
N ASP A 380 10.68 -10.64 0.11
CA ASP A 380 10.23 -9.48 0.88
C ASP A 380 9.82 -9.93 2.29
N THR A 381 10.82 -10.18 3.14
CA THR A 381 10.65 -10.66 4.52
C THR A 381 11.55 -9.87 5.47
N PHE A 382 11.06 -9.54 6.66
CA PHE A 382 11.91 -8.92 7.68
C PHE A 382 12.93 -9.90 8.29
N ALA A 383 12.69 -11.21 8.17
CA ALA A 383 13.54 -12.24 8.77
C ALA A 383 14.83 -12.47 7.95
N ASP A 384 14.76 -12.33 6.63
CA ASP A 384 15.91 -12.54 5.74
C ASP A 384 16.83 -11.30 5.68
N HIS A 385 16.33 -10.13 6.09
CA HIS A 385 17.04 -8.84 5.99
C HIS A 385 17.16 -8.10 7.34
N PRO A 386 17.66 -8.74 8.41
CA PRO A 386 17.64 -8.17 9.77
C PRO A 386 18.51 -6.92 9.96
N GLU A 387 19.40 -6.60 9.01
CA GLU A 387 20.25 -5.41 9.06
C GLU A 387 19.65 -4.19 8.35
N GLU A 388 18.68 -4.40 7.45
CA GLU A 388 18.08 -3.34 6.64
C GLU A 388 16.59 -3.14 6.97
N PHE A 389 15.89 -4.19 7.42
CA PHE A 389 14.51 -4.10 7.89
C PHE A 389 14.46 -3.59 9.35
N SER A 390 13.87 -2.42 9.55
CA SER A 390 13.90 -1.67 10.81
C SER A 390 12.50 -1.32 11.33
N PHE A 391 12.06 -2.03 12.36
CA PHE A 391 10.82 -1.70 13.08
C PHE A 391 10.87 -0.36 13.80
N GLU A 392 12.06 0.11 14.18
CA GLU A 392 12.25 1.47 14.71
C GLU A 392 11.97 2.51 13.63
N HIS A 393 12.40 2.24 12.38
CA HIS A 393 12.09 3.12 11.25
C HIS A 393 10.59 3.15 10.97
N ALA A 394 9.94 1.99 10.88
CA ALA A 394 8.48 1.91 10.70
C ALA A 394 7.70 2.62 11.83
N THR A 395 8.18 2.57 13.08
CA THR A 395 7.56 3.29 14.21
C THR A 395 7.62 4.82 14.04
N ARG A 396 8.59 5.36 13.29
CA ARG A 396 8.63 6.78 12.92
C ARG A 396 7.50 7.15 11.96
N PHE A 397 7.09 6.25 11.09
CA PHE A 397 5.91 6.44 10.24
C PHE A 397 4.62 6.41 11.06
N SER A 398 4.51 5.53 12.06
CA SER A 398 3.42 5.62 13.04
C SER A 398 3.41 6.98 13.74
N SER A 399 4.58 7.50 14.11
CA SER A 399 4.72 8.81 14.74
C SER A 399 4.29 9.96 13.82
N LEU A 400 4.68 9.91 12.55
CA LEU A 400 4.26 10.87 11.54
C LEU A 400 2.75 10.81 11.29
N ALA A 401 2.14 9.62 11.31
CA ALA A 401 0.70 9.45 11.13
C ALA A 401 -0.09 10.05 12.32
N VAL A 402 0.38 9.85 13.55
CA VAL A 402 -0.19 10.48 14.75
C VAL A 402 -0.06 12.00 14.68
N ALA A 403 1.11 12.52 14.28
CA ALA A 403 1.32 13.95 14.11
C ALA A 403 0.42 14.54 13.03
N PHE A 404 0.31 13.87 11.88
CA PHE A 404 -0.56 14.29 10.77
C PHE A 404 -2.03 14.33 11.19
N ALA A 405 -2.55 13.25 11.79
CA ALA A 405 -3.91 13.18 12.29
C ALA A 405 -4.17 14.24 13.37
N GLY A 406 -3.29 14.33 14.37
CA GLY A 406 -3.47 15.21 15.53
C GLY A 406 -3.40 16.70 15.20
N GLU A 407 -2.44 17.10 14.35
CA GLU A 407 -2.27 18.51 13.98
C GLU A 407 -3.29 18.95 12.93
N LEU A 408 -3.55 18.13 11.91
CA LEU A 408 -4.44 18.55 10.83
C LEU A 408 -5.93 18.44 11.21
N ALA A 409 -6.31 17.42 11.98
CA ALA A 409 -7.71 17.27 12.42
C ALA A 409 -8.03 18.10 13.67
N GLY A 410 -7.00 18.53 14.40
CA GLY A 410 -7.11 19.21 15.69
C GLY A 410 -7.58 18.28 16.81
N TRP A 411 -7.35 18.71 18.05
CA TRP A 411 -7.85 18.04 19.25
C TRP A 411 -8.96 18.89 19.86
N SER A 412 -10.10 18.27 20.18
CA SER A 412 -11.04 18.94 21.08
C SER A 412 -10.48 18.90 22.51
N ASP A 413 -10.84 19.92 23.30
CA ASP A 413 -10.49 19.99 24.71
C ASP A 413 -11.42 19.16 25.61
#